data_AF-A0A2T4DBA4-F1
#
_entry.id   AF-A0A2T4DBA4-F1
#
_cell.length_a   1.000
_cell.length_b   1.000
_cell.length_c   1.000
_cell.angle_alpha   90.00
_cell.angle_beta   90.00
_cell.angle_gamma   90.00
#
_symmetry.space_group_name_H-M   'P 1'
#
loop_
_entity.id
_entity.type
_entity.pdbx_description
1 polymer ?
#
loop_
_entity_poly.entity_id
_entity_poly.type
_entity_poly.pdbx_seq_one_letter_code
_entity_poly.pdbx_strand_id
1 'polypeptide(L)'
;ESVTGGMGGLSLEPAHLFCLTFQSDFMMYFIIVPLALLMVAGARNVFRTRIGRAFIAIRDRDISAEILGINLLRYKLMSFALSSFYAGIAGGLFAYFYRVVTPESFPLSMSIFYLAAVIVGGMGNLLGGILGAAFMTLVPEALKLLTAALTPFYPNAPVFMSPMLEIIFGALIVGFLIFEPHGLAEIWHRIRRFFRLWPFRN
;
A
#
# COMPACT_ATOMS: atom_id res chain seq x y z
N GLU A 1 -28.69 8.12 11.94
CA GLU A 1 -28.30 6.83 12.57
C GLU A 1 -28.70 5.59 11.77
N SER A 2 -29.74 5.64 10.91
CA SER A 2 -30.22 4.47 10.14
C SER A 2 -29.26 3.91 9.08
N VAL A 3 -28.28 4.71 8.62
CA VAL A 3 -27.35 4.33 7.53
C VAL A 3 -25.92 4.05 7.99
N THR A 4 -25.56 4.30 9.26
CA THR A 4 -24.19 4.16 9.76
C THR A 4 -24.04 3.24 10.97
N GLY A 5 -25.14 2.80 11.59
CA GLY A 5 -25.08 1.91 12.77
C GLY A 5 -24.51 2.53 14.05
N GLY A 6 -24.24 3.85 14.06
CA GLY A 6 -23.69 4.55 15.23
C GLY A 6 -22.27 4.12 15.58
N MET A 7 -21.94 4.01 16.87
CA MET A 7 -20.63 3.54 17.33
C MET A 7 -20.36 2.06 17.06
N GLY A 8 -21.40 1.25 16.78
CA GLY A 8 -21.25 -0.17 16.44
C GLY A 8 -20.75 -0.43 15.01
N GLY A 9 -20.76 0.60 14.17
CA GLY A 9 -20.33 0.51 12.77
C GLY A 9 -21.29 -0.25 11.86
N LEU A 10 -20.86 -0.45 10.62
CA LEU A 10 -21.60 -1.21 9.61
C LEU A 10 -21.08 -2.64 9.55
N SER A 11 -21.94 -3.59 9.88
CA SER A 11 -21.69 -5.02 9.65
C SER A 11 -22.17 -5.39 8.25
N LEU A 12 -21.27 -5.93 7.44
CA LEU A 12 -21.55 -6.32 6.06
C LEU A 12 -21.83 -7.82 5.99
N GLU A 13 -22.90 -8.18 5.29
CA GLU A 13 -23.15 -9.58 4.92
C GLU A 13 -22.00 -10.10 4.05
N PRO A 14 -21.69 -11.42 4.13
CA PRO A 14 -20.64 -12.02 3.32
C PRO A 14 -20.84 -11.70 1.84
N ALA A 15 -19.75 -11.38 1.13
CA ALA A 15 -19.84 -11.17 -0.30
C ALA A 15 -20.44 -12.42 -0.97
N HIS A 16 -21.48 -12.20 -1.78
CA HIS A 16 -22.08 -13.22 -2.63
C HIS A 16 -21.70 -12.91 -4.07
N LEU A 17 -20.91 -13.78 -4.69
CA LEU A 17 -20.64 -13.69 -6.13
C LEU A 17 -21.38 -14.84 -6.82
N PHE A 18 -22.46 -14.50 -7.53
CA PHE A 18 -23.39 -15.41 -8.21
C PHE A 18 -24.02 -16.49 -7.32
N CYS A 19 -23.28 -17.54 -6.93
CA CYS A 19 -23.73 -18.66 -6.08
C CYS A 19 -22.68 -19.10 -5.04
N LEU A 20 -21.55 -18.40 -4.92
CA LEU A 20 -20.50 -18.71 -3.96
C LEU A 20 -20.60 -17.75 -2.77
N THR A 21 -20.79 -18.31 -1.58
CA THR A 21 -20.75 -17.57 -0.32
C THR A 21 -19.31 -17.49 0.17
N PHE A 22 -18.70 -16.30 0.15
CA PHE A 22 -17.32 -16.11 0.59
C PHE A 22 -17.25 -15.97 2.11
N GLN A 23 -17.47 -17.08 2.80
CA GLN A 23 -17.48 -17.13 4.28
C GLN A 23 -16.09 -17.38 4.89
N SER A 24 -15.13 -17.89 4.11
CA SER A 24 -13.77 -18.17 4.60
C SER A 24 -12.77 -17.13 4.09
N ASP A 25 -11.87 -16.68 4.95
CA ASP A 25 -10.76 -15.76 4.61
C ASP A 25 -9.96 -16.27 3.42
N PHE A 26 -9.80 -17.59 3.32
CA PHE A 26 -9.12 -18.25 2.20
C PHE A 26 -9.87 -18.09 0.87
N MET A 27 -11.21 -18.10 0.90
CA MET A 27 -12.01 -17.85 -0.31
C MET A 27 -11.89 -16.39 -0.77
N MET A 28 -11.77 -15.45 0.16
CA MET A 28 -11.63 -14.04 -0.20
C MET A 28 -10.25 -13.71 -0.79
N TYR A 29 -9.21 -14.43 -0.38
CA TYR A 29 -7.90 -14.37 -1.01
C TYR A 29 -7.97 -14.60 -2.53
N PHE A 30 -8.81 -15.55 -2.99
CA PHE A 30 -9.01 -15.81 -4.42
C PHE A 30 -9.69 -14.68 -5.18
N ILE A 31 -10.35 -13.73 -4.50
CA ILE A 31 -10.88 -12.51 -5.13
C ILE A 31 -9.85 -11.39 -5.07
N ILE A 32 -9.25 -11.17 -3.89
CA ILE A 32 -8.34 -10.06 -3.64
C ILE A 32 -7.10 -10.16 -4.54
N VAL A 33 -6.49 -11.34 -4.68
CA VAL A 33 -5.24 -11.48 -5.44
C VAL A 33 -5.41 -11.22 -6.93
N PRO A 34 -6.38 -11.83 -7.64
CA PRO A 34 -6.63 -11.51 -9.04
C PRO A 34 -7.00 -10.04 -9.25
N LEU A 35 -7.82 -9.48 -8.37
CA LEU A 35 -8.20 -8.07 -8.47
C LEU A 35 -7.00 -7.14 -8.25
N ALA A 36 -6.15 -7.42 -7.26
CA ALA A 36 -4.91 -6.69 -7.04
C ALA A 36 -3.97 -6.79 -8.25
N LEU A 37 -3.82 -7.98 -8.85
CA LEU A 37 -3.04 -8.18 -10.07
C LEU A 37 -3.60 -7.38 -11.25
N LEU A 38 -4.93 -7.36 -11.42
CA LEU A 38 -5.60 -6.55 -12.44
C LEU A 38 -5.36 -5.06 -12.22
N MET A 39 -5.45 -4.58 -10.98
CA MET A 39 -5.18 -3.18 -10.63
C MET A 39 -3.71 -2.80 -10.88
N VAL A 40 -2.76 -3.67 -10.52
CA VAL A 40 -1.34 -3.47 -10.82
C VAL A 40 -1.09 -3.46 -12.33
N ALA A 41 -1.72 -4.36 -13.08
CA ALA A 41 -1.63 -4.38 -14.54
C ALA A 41 -2.22 -3.12 -15.17
N GLY A 42 -3.37 -2.66 -14.66
CA GLY A 42 -4.01 -1.41 -15.06
C GLY A 42 -3.10 -0.20 -14.82
N ALA A 43 -2.54 -0.08 -13.62
CA ALA A 43 -1.60 0.99 -13.27
C ALA A 43 -0.39 0.97 -14.20
N ARG A 44 0.19 -0.21 -14.44
CA ARG A 44 1.32 -0.38 -15.36
C ARG A 44 0.98 0.03 -16.79
N ASN A 45 -0.23 -0.26 -17.25
CA ASN A 45 -0.68 0.15 -18.57
C ASN A 45 -0.82 1.68 -18.66
N VAL A 46 -1.44 2.31 -17.66
CA VAL A 46 -1.58 3.79 -17.61
C VAL A 46 -0.22 4.47 -17.72
N PHE A 47 0.81 4.01 -16.99
CA PHE A 47 2.16 4.58 -17.07
C PHE A 47 2.84 4.41 -18.45
N ARG A 48 2.41 3.46 -19.28
CA ARG A 48 2.90 3.28 -20.66
C ARG A 48 2.22 4.20 -21.67
N THR A 49 1.04 4.72 -21.35
CA THR A 49 0.25 5.60 -22.23
C THR A 49 0.74 7.05 -22.20
N ARG A 50 0.18 7.89 -23.08
CA ARG A 50 0.42 9.35 -23.11
C ARG A 50 0.06 10.02 -21.78
N ILE A 51 -1.00 9.54 -21.11
CA ILE A 51 -1.47 10.07 -19.83
C ILE A 51 -0.41 9.86 -18.75
N GLY A 52 0.17 8.65 -18.67
CA GLY A 52 1.25 8.35 -17.73
C GLY A 52 2.49 9.23 -17.92
N ARG A 53 2.89 9.48 -19.18
CA ARG A 53 4.00 10.40 -19.48
C ARG A 53 3.71 11.84 -19.08
N ALA A 54 2.46 12.30 -19.24
CA ALA A 54 2.04 13.61 -18.78
C ALA A 54 2.11 13.73 -17.25
N PHE A 55 1.74 12.69 -16.50
CA PHE A 55 1.89 12.67 -15.04
C PHE A 55 3.35 12.77 -14.59
N ILE A 56 4.25 12.08 -15.28
CA ILE A 56 5.70 12.15 -14.98
C ILE A 56 6.23 13.57 -15.25
N ALA A 57 5.85 14.19 -16.38
CA ALA A 57 6.26 15.55 -16.71
C ALA A 57 5.78 16.59 -15.67
N ILE A 58 4.53 16.48 -15.23
CA ILE A 58 3.93 17.33 -14.18
C ILE A 58 4.69 17.14 -12.85
N ARG A 59 4.96 15.88 -12.47
CA ARG A 59 5.70 15.56 -11.24
C ARG A 59 7.09 16.19 -11.22
N ASP A 60 7.78 16.22 -12.36
CA ASP A 60 9.15 16.73 -12.42
C ASP A 60 9.16 18.27 -12.34
N ARG A 61 8.40 18.96 -13.21
CA ARG A 61 8.20 20.43 -13.18
C ARG A 61 6.89 20.83 -13.87
N ASP A 62 5.91 21.30 -13.09
CA ASP A 62 4.63 21.83 -13.58
C ASP A 62 4.81 22.91 -14.66
N ILE A 63 5.68 23.90 -14.43
CA ILE A 63 5.93 25.02 -15.35
C ILE A 63 6.45 24.50 -16.71
N SER A 64 7.37 23.53 -16.68
CA SER A 64 7.93 22.95 -17.91
C SER A 64 6.90 22.13 -18.68
N ALA A 65 6.02 21.41 -17.98
CA ALA A 65 4.94 20.68 -18.60
C ALA A 65 3.94 21.61 -19.31
N GLU A 66 3.64 22.77 -18.74
CA GLU A 66 2.75 23.76 -19.34
C GLU A 66 3.31 24.35 -20.64
N ILE A 67 4.61 24.66 -20.69
CA ILE A 67 5.29 25.14 -21.90
C ILE A 67 5.23 24.09 -23.03
N LEU A 68 5.25 22.80 -22.68
CA LEU A 68 5.11 21.69 -23.62
C LEU A 68 3.65 21.46 -24.09
N GLY A 69 2.71 22.32 -23.72
CA GLY A 69 1.30 22.25 -24.11
C GLY A 69 0.48 21.21 -23.34
N ILE A 70 0.97 20.76 -22.18
CA ILE A 70 0.22 19.83 -21.31
C ILE A 70 -0.75 20.64 -20.45
N ASN A 71 -2.05 20.35 -20.56
CA ASN A 71 -3.06 20.99 -19.72
C ASN A 71 -2.99 20.49 -18.27
N LEU A 72 -2.33 21.25 -17.39
CA LEU A 72 -2.10 20.88 -15.99
C LEU A 72 -3.41 20.53 -15.24
N LEU A 73 -4.46 21.33 -15.42
CA LEU A 73 -5.74 21.14 -14.72
C LEU A 73 -6.36 19.79 -15.06
N ARG A 74 -6.47 19.45 -16.34
CA ARG A 74 -7.07 18.17 -16.77
C ARG A 74 -6.29 16.99 -16.22
N TYR A 75 -4.97 16.99 -16.32
CA TYR A 75 -4.16 15.87 -15.84
C TYR A 75 -4.13 15.77 -14.31
N LYS A 76 -4.16 16.89 -13.56
CA LYS A 76 -4.28 16.85 -12.09
C LYS A 76 -5.65 16.32 -11.63
N LEU A 77 -6.75 16.68 -12.32
CA LEU A 77 -8.06 16.10 -12.03
C LEU A 77 -8.10 14.59 -12.37
N MET A 78 -7.50 14.19 -13.48
CA MET A 78 -7.41 12.77 -13.85
C MET A 78 -6.57 11.97 -12.87
N SER A 79 -5.45 12.51 -12.37
CA SER A 79 -4.63 11.82 -11.37
C SER A 79 -5.37 11.67 -10.05
N PHE A 80 -6.13 12.69 -9.63
CA PHE A 80 -7.00 12.62 -8.46
C PHE A 80 -8.09 11.55 -8.65
N ALA A 81 -8.83 11.58 -9.76
CA ALA A 81 -9.89 10.60 -10.04
C ALA A 81 -9.36 9.17 -10.09
N LEU A 82 -8.19 8.95 -10.72
CA LEU A 82 -7.55 7.63 -10.76
C LEU A 82 -7.12 7.18 -9.36
N SER A 83 -6.53 8.07 -8.55
CA SER A 83 -6.16 7.75 -7.17
C SER A 83 -7.38 7.35 -6.34
N SER A 84 -8.45 8.14 -6.40
CA SER A 84 -9.70 7.86 -5.69
C SER A 84 -10.36 6.55 -6.15
N PHE A 85 -10.26 6.19 -7.43
CA PHE A 85 -10.75 4.91 -7.93
C PHE A 85 -10.00 3.72 -7.31
N TYR A 86 -8.67 3.79 -7.24
CA TYR A 86 -7.86 2.73 -6.61
C TYR A 86 -8.13 2.66 -5.10
N ALA A 87 -8.21 3.81 -4.42
CA ALA A 87 -8.53 3.88 -3.00
C ALA A 87 -9.95 3.35 -2.70
N GLY A 88 -10.93 3.64 -3.57
CA GLY A 88 -12.30 3.16 -3.43
C GLY A 88 -12.41 1.65 -3.55
N ILE A 89 -11.72 1.04 -4.53
CA ILE A 89 -11.68 -0.43 -4.66
C ILE A 89 -10.97 -1.06 -3.46
N ALA A 90 -9.84 -0.49 -3.03
CA ALA A 90 -9.11 -0.99 -1.86
C ALA A 90 -9.95 -0.90 -0.58
N GLY A 91 -10.66 0.21 -0.36
CA GLY A 91 -11.55 0.41 0.77
C GLY A 91 -12.77 -0.51 0.74
N GLY A 92 -13.36 -0.75 -0.44
CA GLY A 92 -14.44 -1.73 -0.61
C GLY A 92 -13.99 -3.14 -0.24
N LEU A 93 -12.82 -3.56 -0.71
CA LEU A 93 -12.23 -4.85 -0.34
C LEU A 93 -11.93 -4.95 1.16
N PHE A 94 -11.39 -3.89 1.75
CA PHE A 94 -11.14 -3.81 3.18
C PHE A 94 -12.43 -4.02 3.99
N ALA A 95 -13.52 -3.36 3.60
CA ALA A 95 -14.80 -3.47 4.27
C ALA A 95 -15.36 -4.91 4.24
N TYR A 96 -15.29 -5.59 3.08
CA TYR A 96 -15.68 -6.99 2.98
C TYR A 96 -14.75 -7.93 3.76
N PHE A 97 -13.45 -7.59 3.88
CA PHE A 97 -12.46 -8.35 4.65
C PHE A 97 -12.68 -8.31 6.14
N TYR A 98 -12.82 -7.13 6.72
CA TYR A 98 -13.01 -7.01 8.16
C TYR A 98 -14.45 -7.25 8.61
N ARG A 99 -15.42 -7.25 7.67
CA ARG A 99 -16.88 -7.46 7.88
C ARG A 99 -17.58 -6.46 8.79
N VAL A 100 -16.82 -5.71 9.57
CA VAL A 100 -17.31 -4.63 10.42
C VAL A 100 -16.46 -3.41 10.13
N VAL A 101 -17.12 -2.31 9.80
CA VAL A 101 -16.47 -1.03 9.55
C VAL A 101 -16.91 -0.04 10.60
N THR A 102 -16.00 0.29 11.51
CA THR A 102 -16.19 1.34 12.52
C THR A 102 -15.33 2.57 12.20
N PRO A 103 -15.68 3.77 12.68
CA PRO A 103 -14.82 4.95 12.54
C PRO A 103 -13.41 4.73 13.12
N GLU A 104 -13.30 3.89 14.15
CA GLU A 104 -12.04 3.49 14.79
C GLU A 104 -11.14 2.63 13.88
N SER A 105 -11.67 2.09 12.79
CA SER A 105 -10.90 1.34 11.80
C SER A 105 -10.04 2.24 10.90
N PHE A 106 -10.32 3.55 10.85
CA PHE A 106 -9.57 4.53 10.04
C PHE A 106 -8.94 5.65 10.89
N PRO A 107 -8.09 5.31 11.87
CA PRO A 107 -7.39 6.31 12.66
C PRO A 107 -6.33 7.04 11.81
N LEU A 108 -5.87 8.20 12.30
CA LEU A 108 -4.80 8.97 11.65
C LEU A 108 -3.52 8.13 11.44
N SER A 109 -3.24 7.19 12.34
CA SER A 109 -2.12 6.26 12.23
C SER A 109 -2.16 5.40 10.96
N MET A 110 -3.35 5.00 10.49
CA MET A 110 -3.49 4.27 9.21
C MET A 110 -3.14 5.14 8.00
N SER A 111 -3.51 6.43 8.03
CA SER A 111 -3.13 7.38 6.97
C SER A 111 -1.61 7.59 6.93
N ILE A 112 -0.98 7.72 8.11
CA ILE A 112 0.49 7.81 8.22
C ILE A 112 1.14 6.50 7.73
N PHE A 113 0.57 5.35 8.07
CA PHE A 113 1.04 4.04 7.61
C PHE A 113 1.07 3.95 6.08
N TYR A 114 -0.04 4.30 5.39
CA TYR A 114 -0.09 4.27 3.93
C TYR A 114 0.88 5.26 3.29
N LEU A 115 1.01 6.47 3.84
CA LEU A 115 1.98 7.45 3.38
C LEU A 115 3.41 6.93 3.54
N ALA A 116 3.73 6.37 4.70
CA ALA A 116 5.04 5.80 4.99
C ALA A 116 5.34 4.61 4.07
N ALA A 117 4.37 3.74 3.78
CA ALA A 117 4.54 2.64 2.83
C ALA A 117 4.92 3.12 1.42
N VAL A 118 4.32 4.20 0.94
CA VAL A 118 4.66 4.80 -0.36
C VAL A 118 6.06 5.42 -0.34
N ILE A 119 6.42 6.09 0.75
CA ILE A 119 7.74 6.71 0.93
C ILE A 119 8.85 5.65 1.01
N VAL A 120 8.69 4.67 1.89
CA VAL A 120 9.63 3.54 2.09
C VAL A 120 9.79 2.74 0.81
N GLY A 121 8.70 2.54 0.06
CA GLY A 121 8.72 1.86 -1.23
C GLY A 121 9.50 2.60 -2.32
N GLY A 122 9.54 3.93 -2.26
CA GLY A 122 10.15 4.80 -3.26
C GLY A 122 9.11 5.52 -4.12
N MET A 123 9.14 6.85 -4.09
CA MET A 123 8.17 7.69 -4.78
C MET A 123 8.25 7.54 -6.30
N GLY A 124 7.11 7.26 -6.93
CA GLY A 124 7.00 7.30 -8.39
C GLY A 124 7.43 6.04 -9.14
N ASN A 125 7.64 4.92 -8.43
CA ASN A 125 7.81 3.61 -9.04
C ASN A 125 6.70 2.65 -8.58
N LEU A 126 6.00 2.02 -9.52
CA LEU A 126 4.89 1.10 -9.21
C LEU A 126 5.36 -0.10 -8.38
N LEU A 127 6.52 -0.67 -8.71
CA LEU A 127 7.10 -1.79 -7.94
C LEU A 127 7.55 -1.34 -6.55
N GLY A 128 8.02 -0.10 -6.43
CA GLY A 128 8.36 0.51 -5.16
C GLY A 128 7.19 0.55 -4.21
N GLY A 129 6.04 1.06 -4.66
CA GLY A 129 4.81 1.09 -3.85
C GLY A 129 4.38 -0.30 -3.37
N ILE A 130 4.47 -1.33 -4.22
CA ILE A 130 4.13 -2.71 -3.85
C ILE A 130 5.11 -3.25 -2.81
N LEU A 131 6.42 -3.06 -3.00
CA LEU A 131 7.44 -3.51 -2.06
C LEU A 131 7.34 -2.78 -0.73
N GLY A 132 7.09 -1.47 -0.75
CA GLY A 132 6.89 -0.65 0.44
C GLY A 132 5.67 -1.08 1.23
N ALA A 133 4.53 -1.31 0.56
CA ALA A 133 3.33 -1.85 1.21
C ALA A 133 3.57 -3.25 1.80
N ALA A 134 4.17 -4.16 1.02
CA ALA A 134 4.47 -5.51 1.49
C ALA A 134 5.41 -5.50 2.70
N PHE A 135 6.47 -4.70 2.65
CA PHE A 135 7.43 -4.57 3.73
C PHE A 135 6.80 -3.98 5.00
N MET A 136 6.06 -2.87 4.86
CA MET A 136 5.39 -2.21 5.99
C MET A 136 4.32 -3.08 6.64
N THR A 137 3.68 -3.98 5.88
CA THR A 137 2.72 -4.95 6.43
C THR A 137 3.41 -6.17 7.05
N LEU A 138 4.46 -6.70 6.41
CA LEU A 138 5.13 -7.91 6.86
C LEU A 138 5.97 -7.69 8.12
N VAL A 139 6.57 -6.52 8.32
CA VAL A 139 7.42 -6.29 9.49
C VAL A 139 6.66 -6.37 10.81
N PRO A 140 5.54 -5.64 11.02
CA PRO A 140 4.76 -5.77 12.24
C PRO A 140 4.25 -7.19 12.46
N GLU A 141 3.84 -7.88 11.39
CA GLU A 141 3.33 -9.24 11.48
C GLU A 141 4.42 -10.25 11.82
N ALA A 142 5.62 -10.11 11.27
CA ALA A 142 6.78 -10.91 11.63
C ALA A 142 7.16 -10.72 13.10
N LEU A 143 7.10 -9.47 13.59
CA LEU A 143 7.36 -9.19 15.00
C LEU A 143 6.29 -9.83 15.90
N LYS A 144 5.00 -9.77 15.54
CA LYS A 144 3.93 -10.49 16.27
C LYS A 144 4.12 -12.01 16.27
N LEU A 145 4.55 -12.59 15.16
CA LEU A 145 4.83 -14.03 15.11
C LEU A 145 6.02 -14.40 16.01
N LEU A 146 7.04 -13.55 16.06
CA LEU A 146 8.17 -13.70 16.98
C LEU A 146 7.73 -13.57 18.44
N THR A 147 6.86 -12.61 18.77
CA THR A 147 6.31 -12.45 20.12
C THR A 147 5.51 -13.68 20.54
N ALA A 148 4.67 -14.20 19.64
CA ALA A 148 3.89 -15.41 19.86
C ALA A 148 4.79 -16.64 20.08
N ALA A 149 5.88 -16.79 19.32
CA ALA A 149 6.84 -17.87 19.49
C ALA A 149 7.61 -17.80 20.82
N LEU A 150 7.82 -16.60 21.37
CA LEU A 150 8.50 -16.37 22.65
C LEU A 150 7.57 -16.43 23.86
N THR A 151 6.25 -16.33 23.65
CA THR A 151 5.22 -16.35 24.71
C THR A 151 5.29 -17.60 25.62
N PRO A 152 5.59 -18.82 25.12
CA PRO A 152 5.75 -19.99 25.98
C PRO A 152 6.92 -19.89 26.97
N PHE A 153 7.96 -19.12 26.63
CA PHE A 153 9.14 -18.93 27.48
C PHE A 153 8.98 -17.73 28.41
N TYR A 154 8.24 -16.70 27.98
CA TYR A 154 8.00 -15.46 28.73
C TYR A 154 6.50 -15.08 28.67
N PRO A 155 5.69 -15.46 29.67
CA PRO A 155 4.24 -15.24 29.67
C PRO A 155 3.83 -13.75 29.62
N ASN A 156 4.69 -12.85 30.13
CA ASN A 156 4.44 -11.40 30.15
C ASN A 156 4.94 -10.69 28.87
N ALA A 157 5.57 -11.40 27.93
CA ALA A 157 6.12 -10.82 26.71
C ALA A 157 5.10 -9.99 25.89
N PRO A 158 3.82 -10.41 25.72
CA PRO A 158 2.86 -9.63 24.93
C PRO A 158 2.56 -8.25 25.52
N VAL A 159 2.53 -8.13 26.85
CA VAL A 159 2.18 -6.88 27.56
C VAL A 159 3.23 -5.80 27.33
N PHE A 160 4.51 -6.17 27.32
CA PHE A 160 5.60 -5.23 27.05
C PHE A 160 5.86 -5.03 25.56
N MET A 161 5.64 -6.05 24.74
CA MET A 161 5.96 -5.98 23.31
C MET A 161 4.92 -5.16 22.52
N SER A 162 3.63 -5.17 22.88
CA SER A 162 2.60 -4.45 22.11
C SER A 162 2.90 -2.95 21.93
N PRO A 163 3.25 -2.18 22.98
CA PRO A 163 3.65 -0.78 22.83
C PRO A 163 5.02 -0.62 22.15
N MET A 164 5.94 -1.56 22.37
CA MET A 164 7.25 -1.53 21.71
C MET A 164 7.14 -1.73 20.20
N LEU A 165 6.13 -2.47 19.70
CA LEU A 165 5.90 -2.61 18.27
C LEU A 165 5.62 -1.27 17.60
N GLU A 166 4.84 -0.38 18.24
CA GLU A 166 4.56 0.95 17.70
C GLU A 166 5.82 1.82 17.67
N ILE A 167 6.64 1.75 18.72
CA ILE A 167 7.93 2.46 18.79
C ILE A 167 8.91 1.93 17.74
N ILE A 168 9.02 0.60 17.61
CA ILE A 168 9.87 -0.06 16.61
C ILE A 168 9.38 0.31 15.21
N PHE A 169 8.07 0.31 14.98
CA PHE A 169 7.49 0.69 13.70
C PHE A 169 7.80 2.15 13.34
N GLY A 170 7.63 3.09 14.27
CA GLY A 170 8.01 4.49 14.08
C GLY A 170 9.52 4.66 13.84
N ALA A 171 10.35 3.98 14.65
CA ALA A 171 11.80 3.97 14.47
C ALA A 171 12.22 3.38 13.13
N LEU A 172 11.49 2.38 12.62
CA LEU A 172 11.73 1.76 11.33
C LEU A 172 11.43 2.73 10.19
N ILE A 173 10.31 3.47 10.26
CA ILE A 173 10.00 4.53 9.29
C ILE A 173 11.11 5.59 9.28
N VAL A 174 11.49 6.10 10.45
CA VAL A 174 12.55 7.11 10.59
C VAL A 174 13.89 6.57 10.08
N GLY A 175 14.22 5.33 10.42
CA GLY A 175 15.41 4.64 9.94
C GLY A 175 15.43 4.56 8.41
N PHE A 176 14.34 4.09 7.79
CA PHE A 176 14.25 4.00 6.34
C PHE A 176 14.36 5.36 5.65
N LEU A 177 13.72 6.39 6.20
CA LEU A 177 13.83 7.76 5.73
C LEU A 177 15.26 8.30 5.75
N ILE A 178 16.04 7.91 6.77
CA ILE A 178 17.44 8.35 6.94
C ILE A 178 18.39 7.54 6.05
N PHE A 179 18.26 6.21 6.04
CA PHE A 179 19.22 5.33 5.36
C PHE A 179 19.00 5.25 3.84
N GLU A 180 17.75 5.36 3.36
CA GLU A 180 17.43 5.12 1.95
C GLU A 180 16.41 6.14 1.42
N PRO A 181 16.80 7.41 1.19
CA PRO A 181 15.88 8.48 0.77
C PRO A 181 15.21 8.24 -0.60
N HIS A 182 15.72 7.29 -1.38
CA HIS A 182 15.15 6.89 -2.67
C HIS A 182 14.23 5.65 -2.58
N GLY A 183 14.14 5.03 -1.40
CA GLY A 183 13.27 3.88 -1.11
C GLY A 183 13.76 2.52 -1.62
N LEU A 184 13.07 1.46 -1.20
CA LEU A 184 13.34 0.05 -1.51
C LEU A 184 13.41 -0.25 -3.02
N ALA A 185 12.68 0.52 -3.84
CA ALA A 185 12.72 0.41 -5.29
C ALA A 185 14.13 0.59 -5.85
N GLU A 186 14.92 1.51 -5.32
CA GLU A 186 16.24 1.81 -5.87
C GLU A 186 17.25 0.70 -5.57
N ILE A 187 17.14 0.06 -4.41
CA ILE A 187 17.91 -1.14 -4.04
C ILE A 187 17.66 -2.25 -5.05
N TRP A 188 16.39 -2.52 -5.37
CA TRP A 188 16.03 -3.54 -6.37
C TRP A 188 16.59 -3.22 -7.76
N HIS A 189 16.53 -1.95 -8.19
CA HIS A 189 17.11 -1.53 -9.46
C HIS A 189 18.64 -1.59 -9.47
N ARG A 190 19.31 -1.33 -8.35
CA ARG A 190 20.76 -1.45 -8.20
C ARG A 190 21.21 -2.91 -8.29
N ILE A 191 20.53 -3.81 -7.58
CA ILE A 191 20.78 -5.26 -7.63
C ILE A 191 20.56 -5.79 -9.05
N ARG A 192 19.42 -5.45 -9.68
CA ARG A 192 19.13 -5.91 -11.04
C ARG A 192 20.13 -5.36 -12.07
N ARG A 193 20.58 -4.11 -11.93
CA ARG A 193 21.63 -3.54 -12.80
C ARG A 193 22.97 -4.25 -12.61
N PHE A 194 23.34 -4.53 -11.36
CA PHE A 194 24.55 -5.28 -11.04
C PHE A 194 24.55 -6.67 -11.70
N PHE A 195 23.46 -7.42 -11.56
CA PHE A 195 23.33 -8.73 -12.20
C PHE A 195 23.24 -8.67 -13.74
N ARG A 196 22.71 -7.59 -14.32
CA ARG A 196 22.62 -7.43 -15.79
C ARG A 196 23.93 -6.98 -16.45
N LEU A 197 24.84 -6.37 -15.67
CA LEU A 197 26.18 -5.95 -16.11
C LEU A 197 27.27 -6.99 -15.81
N TRP A 198 26.87 -8.13 -15.23
CA TRP A 198 27.73 -9.30 -14.99
C TRP A 198 27.58 -10.24 -16.21
N PRO A 199 28.62 -10.57 -17.02
CA PRO A 199 30.07 -10.57 -16.77
C PRO A 199 30.95 -9.71 -17.72
N PHE A 200 30.41 -8.83 -18.57
CA PHE A 200 31.22 -8.00 -19.47
C PHE A 200 31.23 -6.53 -19.01
N ARG A 201 32.17 -6.20 -18.12
CA ARG A 201 32.60 -4.81 -17.89
C ARG A 201 33.73 -4.50 -18.88
N ASN A 202 33.43 -3.71 -19.90
CA ASN A 202 34.34 -2.72 -20.47
C ASN A 202 33.60 -1.38 -20.47
#